data_AF-A0A2V8T513-F1
#
_entry.id   AF-A0A2V8T513-F1
#
_cell.length_a   1.000
_cell.length_b   1.000
_cell.length_c   1.000
_cell.angle_alpha   90.00
_cell.angle_beta   90.00
_cell.angle_gamma   90.00
#
_symmetry.space_group_name_H-M   'P 1'
#
loop_
_entity.id
_entity.type
_entity.pdbx_description
1 polymer ?
#
loop_
_entity_poly.entity_id
_entity_poly.type
_entity_poly.pdbx_seq_one_letter_code
_entity_poly.pdbx_strand_id
1 'polypeptide(L)'
;MESFIRDLLGLRNSVMDYLAVLAVYGALFLVMRHANARIELNFRKSFWILFFGWSVGVFVGNYVFYRIGIMSFLPWLNNILHTFVWIGLCLGFLYAGAYRKPFWEQFALFAIFSLIVKWAEREILGTWELDHFFFIQGNLAYVIGWSLMDGLYPLLSAIGLRIVSRYVRGVVAP
;
A
#
# COMPACT_ATOMS: atom_id res chain seq x y z
N MET A 1 11.22 -26.03 -9.07
CA MET A 1 11.29 -25.67 -7.64
C MET A 1 12.15 -24.44 -7.42
N GLU A 2 13.36 -24.37 -7.98
CA GLU A 2 14.23 -23.17 -7.87
C GLU A 2 13.64 -21.91 -8.50
N SER A 3 13.00 -22.00 -9.68
CA SER A 3 12.33 -20.86 -10.32
C SER A 3 11.22 -20.29 -9.43
N PHE A 4 10.38 -21.16 -8.86
CA PHE A 4 9.31 -20.75 -7.95
C PHE A 4 9.84 -20.03 -6.70
N ILE A 5 10.90 -20.55 -6.08
CA ILE A 5 11.50 -19.89 -4.89
C ILE A 5 12.08 -18.52 -5.26
N ARG A 6 12.70 -18.39 -6.44
CA ARG A 6 13.19 -17.10 -6.95
C ARG A 6 12.07 -16.12 -7.22
N ASP A 7 10.97 -16.55 -7.81
CA ASP A 7 9.80 -15.68 -8.05
C ASP A 7 9.09 -15.31 -6.75
N LEU A 8 9.14 -16.19 -5.74
CA LEU A 8 8.54 -15.98 -4.44
C LEU A 8 9.32 -14.95 -3.62
N LEU A 9 10.63 -15.14 -3.46
CA LEU A 9 11.47 -14.32 -2.59
C LEU A 9 12.15 -13.17 -3.33
N GLY A 10 12.39 -13.29 -4.63
CA GLY A 10 13.27 -12.40 -5.38
C GLY A 10 14.70 -12.93 -5.42
N LEU A 11 15.48 -12.43 -6.38
CA LEU A 11 16.88 -12.82 -6.55
C LEU A 11 17.71 -12.37 -5.34
N ARG A 12 18.29 -13.34 -4.62
CA ARG A 12 19.18 -13.13 -3.46
C ARG A 12 18.51 -12.72 -2.15
N ASN A 13 17.19 -12.57 -2.13
CA ASN A 13 16.47 -12.27 -0.89
C ASN A 13 16.24 -13.54 -0.07
N SER A 14 16.31 -13.37 1.24
CA SER A 14 16.04 -14.36 2.27
C SER A 14 14.81 -13.98 3.08
N VAL A 15 14.31 -14.91 3.90
CA VAL A 15 13.20 -14.62 4.83
C VAL A 15 13.55 -13.49 5.81
N MET A 16 14.82 -13.30 6.15
CA MET A 16 15.26 -12.24 7.07
C MET A 16 15.05 -10.84 6.47
N ASP A 17 15.25 -10.68 5.17
CA ASP A 17 15.04 -9.41 4.47
C ASP A 17 13.56 -9.01 4.52
N TYR A 18 12.66 -10.00 4.38
CA TYR A 18 11.22 -9.82 4.55
C TYR A 18 10.82 -9.47 5.99
N LEU A 19 11.48 -10.08 6.99
CA LEU A 19 11.26 -9.71 8.39
C LEU A 19 11.74 -8.28 8.66
N ALA A 20 12.81 -7.82 8.04
CA ALA A 20 13.26 -6.44 8.14
C ALA A 20 12.24 -5.46 7.52
N VAL A 21 11.68 -5.77 6.35
CA VAL A 21 10.58 -4.97 5.77
C VAL A 21 9.35 -4.95 6.67
N LEU A 22 8.97 -6.10 7.24
CA LEU A 22 7.87 -6.17 8.21
C LEU A 22 8.14 -5.36 9.48
N ALA A 23 9.39 -5.28 9.93
CA ALA A 23 9.75 -4.42 11.06
C ALA A 23 9.55 -2.94 10.72
N VAL A 24 9.87 -2.51 9.48
CA VAL A 24 9.57 -1.15 9.01
C VAL A 24 8.06 -0.89 8.98
N TYR A 25 7.27 -1.81 8.43
CA TYR A 25 5.80 -1.69 8.44
C TYR A 25 5.25 -1.60 9.87
N GLY A 26 5.76 -2.45 10.76
CA GLY A 26 5.38 -2.47 12.17
C GLY A 26 5.70 -1.16 12.87
N ALA A 27 6.89 -0.59 12.65
CA ALA A 27 7.29 0.70 13.21
C ALA A 27 6.36 1.82 12.73
N LEU A 28 6.07 1.89 11.43
CA LEU A 28 5.12 2.88 10.88
C LEU A 28 3.71 2.67 11.42
N PHE A 29 3.26 1.42 11.53
CA PHE A 29 1.96 1.10 12.13
C PHE A 29 1.88 1.54 13.59
N LEU A 30 2.94 1.40 14.38
CA LEU A 30 3.00 1.89 15.76
C LEU A 30 2.89 3.42 15.81
N VAL A 31 3.53 4.15 14.89
CA VAL A 31 3.38 5.61 14.76
C VAL A 31 1.92 5.97 14.45
N MET A 32 1.29 5.29 13.49
CA MET A 32 -0.13 5.49 13.17
C MET A 32 -1.03 5.20 14.38
N ARG A 33 -0.74 4.11 15.10
CA ARG A 33 -1.49 3.68 16.30
C ARG A 33 -1.32 4.66 17.46
N HIS A 34 -0.15 5.29 17.59
CA HIS A 34 0.07 6.32 18.60
C HIS A 34 -0.82 7.54 18.35
N ALA A 35 -0.99 7.95 17.09
CA ALA A 35 -1.90 9.03 16.71
C ALA A 35 -3.39 8.63 16.76
N ASN A 36 -3.70 7.37 16.45
CA ASN A 36 -5.06 6.82 16.49
C ASN A 36 -5.07 5.44 17.13
N ALA A 37 -5.51 5.32 18.38
CA ALA A 37 -5.37 4.09 19.15
C ALA A 37 -6.14 2.87 18.58
N ARG A 38 -7.30 3.10 17.96
CA ARG A 38 -8.20 2.05 17.49
C ARG A 38 -9.09 2.51 16.34
N ILE A 39 -9.57 1.55 15.56
CA ILE A 39 -10.62 1.79 14.57
C ILE A 39 -11.96 1.98 15.30
N GLU A 40 -12.67 3.08 15.01
CA GLU A 40 -14.00 3.35 15.55
C GLU A 40 -14.98 2.21 15.22
N LEU A 41 -15.88 1.88 16.14
CA LEU A 41 -16.79 0.74 16.01
C LEU A 41 -17.66 0.81 14.74
N ASN A 42 -18.20 1.99 14.46
CA ASN A 42 -18.98 2.28 13.24
C ASN A 42 -18.15 2.15 11.95
N PHE A 43 -16.84 2.39 12.00
CA PHE A 43 -15.97 2.35 10.83
C PHE A 43 -15.42 0.95 10.52
N ARG A 44 -15.53 -0.02 11.43
CA ARG A 44 -14.98 -1.39 11.24
C ARG A 44 -15.44 -2.06 9.96
N LYS A 45 -16.70 -1.86 9.57
CA LYS A 45 -17.23 -2.43 8.32
C LYS A 45 -16.59 -1.80 7.10
N SER A 46 -16.49 -0.46 7.07
CA SER A 46 -15.77 0.27 6.02
C SER A 46 -14.30 -0.15 5.95
N PHE A 47 -13.65 -0.32 7.10
CA PHE A 47 -12.26 -0.79 7.17
C PHE A 47 -12.08 -2.15 6.50
N TRP A 48 -12.93 -3.14 6.80
CA TRP A 48 -12.82 -4.46 6.16
C TRP A 48 -13.11 -4.43 4.66
N ILE A 49 -14.08 -3.62 4.23
CA ILE A 49 -14.36 -3.41 2.80
C ILE A 49 -13.13 -2.83 2.10
N LEU A 50 -12.51 -1.81 2.70
CA LEU A 50 -11.29 -1.21 2.17
C LEU A 50 -10.12 -2.20 2.19
N PHE A 51 -9.93 -2.93 3.29
CA PHE A 51 -8.89 -3.94 3.40
C PHE A 51 -8.96 -4.93 2.25
N PHE A 52 -10.10 -5.61 2.06
CA PHE A 52 -10.22 -6.61 0.99
C PHE A 52 -10.21 -5.98 -0.40
N GLY A 53 -10.90 -4.85 -0.58
CA GLY A 53 -10.98 -4.14 -1.86
C GLY A 53 -9.59 -3.70 -2.35
N TRP A 54 -8.81 -3.06 -1.48
CA TRP A 54 -7.48 -2.61 -1.81
C TRP A 54 -6.46 -3.75 -1.87
N SER A 55 -6.43 -4.66 -0.89
CA SER A 55 -5.43 -5.74 -0.91
C SER A 55 -5.57 -6.63 -2.12
N VAL A 56 -6.78 -7.09 -2.44
CA VAL A 56 -6.99 -7.95 -3.62
C VAL A 56 -6.83 -7.14 -4.90
N GLY A 57 -7.41 -5.93 -4.95
CA GLY A 57 -7.37 -5.07 -6.13
C GLY A 57 -5.93 -4.70 -6.52
N VAL A 58 -5.11 -4.28 -5.55
CA VAL A 58 -3.71 -3.90 -5.81
C VAL A 58 -2.82 -5.12 -5.99
N PHE A 59 -3.09 -6.26 -5.33
CA PHE A 59 -2.34 -7.49 -5.58
C PHE A 59 -2.40 -7.90 -7.05
N VAL A 60 -3.63 -7.91 -7.61
CA VAL A 60 -3.85 -8.18 -9.04
C VAL A 60 -3.34 -7.02 -9.89
N GLY A 61 -3.61 -5.78 -9.47
CA GLY A 61 -3.19 -4.56 -10.17
C GLY A 61 -1.68 -4.47 -10.39
N ASN A 62 -0.88 -4.71 -9.35
CA ASN A 62 0.58 -4.72 -9.42
C ASN A 62 1.08 -5.75 -10.43
N TYR A 63 0.49 -6.95 -10.45
CA TYR A 63 0.84 -7.98 -11.44
C TYR A 63 0.49 -7.53 -12.86
N VAL A 64 -0.70 -6.96 -13.07
CA VAL A 64 -1.11 -6.43 -14.38
C VAL A 64 -0.19 -5.29 -14.82
N PHE A 65 0.14 -4.36 -13.91
CA PHE A 65 1.01 -3.21 -14.16
C PHE A 65 2.44 -3.63 -14.51
N TYR A 66 2.95 -4.67 -13.85
CA TYR A 66 4.19 -5.33 -14.26
C TYR A 66 4.08 -5.88 -15.69
N ARG A 67 3.01 -6.60 -16.00
CA ARG A 67 2.83 -7.24 -17.33
C ARG A 67 2.70 -6.24 -18.47
N ILE A 68 2.21 -5.03 -18.21
CA ILE A 68 2.13 -3.95 -19.20
C ILE A 68 3.34 -2.99 -19.15
N GLY A 69 4.33 -3.26 -18.30
CA GLY A 69 5.61 -2.57 -18.28
C GLY A 69 5.62 -1.20 -17.58
N ILE A 70 4.60 -0.85 -16.80
CA ILE A 70 4.55 0.43 -16.07
C ILE A 70 5.01 0.32 -14.61
N MET A 71 5.31 -0.91 -14.17
CA MET A 71 5.78 -1.22 -12.82
C MET A 71 6.87 -2.30 -12.89
N SER A 72 7.87 -2.22 -12.02
CA SER A 72 8.83 -3.31 -11.83
C SER A 72 8.14 -4.52 -11.17
N PHE A 73 8.66 -5.71 -11.43
CA PHE A 73 8.15 -6.92 -10.79
C PHE A 73 8.43 -6.87 -9.29
N LEU A 74 7.37 -7.07 -8.49
CA LEU A 74 7.51 -7.37 -7.07
C LEU A 74 7.46 -8.90 -6.91
N PRO A 75 8.48 -9.54 -6.30
CA PRO A 75 8.40 -10.94 -5.94
C PRO A 75 7.12 -11.26 -5.18
N TRP A 76 6.57 -12.48 -5.33
CA TRP A 76 5.23 -12.77 -4.84
C TRP A 76 5.07 -12.52 -3.35
N LEU A 77 6.08 -12.85 -2.54
CA LEU A 77 6.03 -12.57 -1.11
C LEU A 77 6.04 -11.05 -0.83
N ASN A 78 6.85 -10.28 -1.56
CA ASN A 78 6.81 -8.82 -1.44
C ASN A 78 5.46 -8.26 -1.85
N ASN A 79 4.89 -8.68 -2.99
CA ASN A 79 3.58 -8.22 -3.43
C ASN A 79 2.48 -8.56 -2.41
N ILE A 80 2.50 -9.76 -1.81
CA ILE A 80 1.55 -10.15 -0.75
C ILE A 80 1.70 -9.23 0.46
N LEU A 81 2.92 -9.03 0.97
CA LEU A 81 3.15 -8.21 2.16
C LEU A 81 2.80 -6.75 1.89
N HIS A 82 3.21 -6.22 0.74
CA HIS A 82 2.91 -4.85 0.33
C HIS A 82 1.41 -4.60 0.23
N THR A 83 0.65 -5.54 -0.34
CA THR A 83 -0.78 -5.31 -0.61
C THR A 83 -1.68 -5.66 0.57
N PHE A 84 -1.40 -6.74 1.30
CA PHE A 84 -2.23 -7.17 2.44
C PHE A 84 -1.81 -6.52 3.76
N VAL A 85 -0.51 -6.37 4.02
CA VAL A 85 -0.03 -5.78 5.28
C VAL A 85 0.07 -4.26 5.14
N TRP A 86 0.81 -3.78 4.14
CA TRP A 86 1.01 -2.34 4.02
C TRP A 86 -0.25 -1.60 3.52
N ILE A 87 -0.73 -1.89 2.31
CA ILE A 87 -1.88 -1.19 1.73
C ILE A 87 -3.17 -1.52 2.48
N GLY A 88 -3.50 -2.80 2.62
CA GLY A 88 -4.76 -3.21 3.26
C GLY A 88 -4.84 -2.81 4.73
N LEU A 89 -3.90 -3.30 5.54
CA LEU A 89 -3.93 -3.11 6.98
C LEU A 89 -3.39 -1.74 7.41
N CYS A 90 -2.16 -1.37 7.05
CA CYS A 90 -1.55 -0.12 7.55
C CYS A 90 -2.23 1.12 6.96
N LEU A 91 -2.34 1.24 5.63
CA LEU A 91 -2.98 2.40 5.01
C LEU A 91 -4.50 2.44 5.28
N GLY A 92 -5.16 1.28 5.37
CA GLY A 92 -6.54 1.19 5.84
C GLY A 92 -6.72 1.72 7.27
N PHE A 93 -5.77 1.42 8.18
CA PHE A 93 -5.79 1.91 9.55
C PHE A 93 -5.51 3.42 9.61
N LEU A 94 -4.54 3.90 8.83
CA LEU A 94 -4.26 5.33 8.68
C LEU A 94 -5.51 6.07 8.19
N TYR A 95 -6.22 5.54 7.18
CA TYR A 95 -7.45 6.14 6.67
C TYR A 95 -8.54 6.19 7.75
N ALA A 96 -8.73 5.10 8.49
CA ALA A 96 -9.71 5.05 9.58
C ALA A 96 -9.45 6.10 10.67
N GLY A 97 -8.19 6.50 10.89
CA GLY A 97 -7.82 7.56 11.83
C GLY A 97 -7.85 8.97 11.23
N ALA A 98 -7.71 9.11 9.91
CA ALA A 98 -7.52 10.39 9.24
C ALA A 98 -8.68 10.84 8.33
N TYR A 99 -9.70 10.01 8.08
CA TYR A 99 -10.72 10.29 7.05
C TYR A 99 -11.51 11.59 7.25
N ARG A 100 -11.58 12.12 8.48
CA ARG A 100 -12.22 13.41 8.81
C ARG A 100 -11.31 14.63 8.61
N LYS A 101 -10.01 14.42 8.35
CA LYS A 101 -9.03 15.49 8.14
C LYS A 101 -9.18 16.11 6.75
N PRO A 102 -8.68 17.34 6.53
CA PRO A 102 -8.58 17.90 5.20
C PRO A 102 -7.85 16.96 4.22
N PHE A 103 -8.28 16.94 2.96
CA PHE A 103 -7.72 16.02 1.96
C PHE A 103 -6.20 16.19 1.80
N TRP A 104 -5.68 17.41 1.83
CA TRP A 104 -4.24 17.66 1.67
C TRP A 104 -3.40 17.03 2.80
N GLU A 105 -3.91 17.00 4.04
CA GLU A 105 -3.25 16.33 5.17
C GLU A 105 -3.22 14.82 4.91
N GLN A 106 -4.36 14.26 4.48
CA GLN A 106 -4.44 12.84 4.15
C GLN A 106 -3.50 12.49 2.99
N PHE A 107 -3.51 13.27 1.91
CA PHE A 107 -2.64 13.08 0.76
C PHE A 107 -1.16 13.08 1.17
N ALA A 108 -0.73 14.10 1.93
CA ALA A 108 0.65 14.22 2.37
C ALA A 108 1.07 13.05 3.27
N LEU A 109 0.23 12.67 4.25
CA LEU A 109 0.51 11.54 5.14
C LEU A 109 0.67 10.24 4.35
N PHE A 110 -0.27 9.93 3.46
CA PHE A 110 -0.23 8.69 2.68
C PHE A 110 0.98 8.66 1.73
N ALA A 111 1.27 9.77 1.06
CA ALA A 111 2.43 9.85 0.17
C ALA A 111 3.76 9.69 0.92
N ILE A 112 3.92 10.35 2.07
CA ILE A 112 5.16 10.26 2.88
C ILE A 112 5.36 8.86 3.43
N PHE A 113 4.33 8.28 4.05
CA PHE A 113 4.42 6.93 4.61
C PHE A 113 4.69 5.90 3.52
N SER A 114 4.04 6.04 2.36
CA SER A 114 4.28 5.21 1.20
C SER A 114 5.70 5.35 0.66
N LEU A 115 6.23 6.57 0.58
CA LEU A 115 7.62 6.82 0.16
C LEU A 115 8.62 6.11 1.07
N ILE A 116 8.44 6.19 2.39
CA ILE A 116 9.30 5.48 3.35
C ILE A 116 9.28 3.97 3.09
N VAL A 117 8.09 3.40 2.88
CA VAL A 117 7.96 1.96 2.61
C VAL A 117 8.60 1.56 1.28
N LYS A 118 8.30 2.26 0.19
CA LYS A 118 8.87 1.94 -1.12
C LYS A 118 10.39 2.07 -1.11
N TRP A 119 10.91 3.08 -0.42
CA TRP A 119 12.34 3.24 -0.23
C TRP A 119 12.94 2.08 0.57
N ALA A 120 12.31 1.67 1.68
CA ALA A 120 12.79 0.55 2.47
C ALA A 120 12.77 -0.78 1.69
N GLU A 121 11.68 -1.07 0.97
CA GLU A 121 11.58 -2.26 0.11
C GLU A 121 12.60 -2.26 -1.02
N ARG A 122 12.94 -1.08 -1.55
CA ARG A 122 14.00 -0.93 -2.53
C ARG A 122 15.36 -1.27 -1.94
N GLU A 123 15.73 -0.63 -0.84
CA GLU A 123 17.04 -0.82 -0.21
C GLU A 123 17.24 -2.24 0.34
N ILE A 124 16.17 -2.87 0.86
CA ILE A 124 16.25 -4.19 1.49
C ILE A 124 16.04 -5.33 0.48
N LEU A 125 15.06 -5.21 -0.41
CA LEU A 125 14.65 -6.31 -1.31
C LEU A 125 15.08 -6.10 -2.77
N GLY A 126 15.64 -4.94 -3.12
CA GLY A 126 15.99 -4.59 -4.51
C GLY A 126 14.77 -4.43 -5.42
N THR A 127 13.62 -4.07 -4.84
CA THR A 127 12.36 -3.85 -5.58
C THR A 127 12.18 -2.38 -5.92
N TRP A 128 11.14 -2.05 -6.70
CA TRP A 128 10.91 -0.69 -7.19
C TRP A 128 11.99 -0.16 -8.14
N GLU A 129 12.60 -1.02 -8.95
CA GLU A 129 13.76 -0.72 -9.80
C GLU A 129 13.40 -0.44 -11.28
N LEU A 130 12.27 0.24 -11.53
CA LEU A 130 11.99 0.73 -12.89
C LEU A 130 12.66 2.09 -13.10
N ASP A 131 13.15 2.36 -14.30
CA ASP A 131 13.92 3.56 -14.65
C ASP A 131 13.05 4.77 -15.03
N HIS A 132 11.73 4.66 -14.97
CA HIS A 132 10.80 5.72 -15.34
C HIS A 132 9.46 5.62 -14.60
N PHE A 133 8.77 6.75 -14.46
CA PHE A 133 7.35 6.82 -14.10
C PHE A 133 6.55 7.31 -15.30
N PHE A 134 5.86 6.40 -15.99
CA PHE A 134 5.23 6.69 -17.29
C PHE A 134 6.22 7.32 -18.28
N PHE A 135 6.12 8.63 -18.53
CA PHE A 135 6.98 9.35 -19.47
C PHE A 135 8.11 10.12 -18.79
N ILE A 136 8.19 10.08 -17.46
CA ILE A 136 9.20 10.81 -16.67
C ILE A 136 10.35 9.86 -16.32
N GLN A 137 11.56 10.21 -16.77
CA GLN A 137 12.74 9.39 -16.57
C GLN A 137 13.30 9.49 -15.13
N GLY A 138 13.93 8.41 -14.68
CA GLY A 138 14.61 8.26 -13.40
C GLY A 138 13.88 7.35 -12.42
N ASN A 139 14.62 6.45 -11.78
CA ASN A 139 14.09 5.58 -10.72
C ASN A 139 13.52 6.38 -9.53
N LEU A 140 14.13 7.52 -9.20
CA LEU A 140 13.58 8.40 -8.17
C LEU A 140 12.18 8.91 -8.54
N ALA A 141 11.96 9.27 -9.82
CA ALA A 141 10.64 9.68 -10.30
C ALA A 141 9.64 8.51 -10.21
N TYR A 142 10.08 7.29 -10.50
CA TYR A 142 9.28 6.07 -10.34
C TYR A 142 8.84 5.85 -8.89
N VAL A 143 9.76 5.89 -7.93
CA VAL A 143 9.45 5.69 -6.51
C VAL A 143 8.52 6.81 -6.01
N ILE A 144 8.86 8.08 -6.28
CA ILE A 144 8.04 9.22 -5.86
C ILE A 144 6.66 9.18 -6.51
N GLY A 145 6.58 8.88 -7.81
CA GLY A 145 5.33 8.82 -8.56
C GLY A 145 4.35 7.82 -7.96
N TRP A 146 4.80 6.59 -7.69
CA TRP A 146 3.95 5.59 -7.02
C TRP A 146 3.62 5.94 -5.57
N SER A 147 4.48 6.69 -4.86
CA SER A 147 4.13 7.21 -3.54
C SER A 147 3.05 8.28 -3.59
N LEU A 148 3.09 9.17 -4.59
CA LEU A 148 2.05 10.17 -4.82
C LEU A 148 0.72 9.52 -5.24
N MET A 149 0.77 8.43 -6.01
CA MET A 149 -0.43 7.62 -6.33
C MET A 149 -1.09 7.05 -5.07
N ASP A 150 -0.30 6.57 -4.11
CA ASP A 150 -0.85 6.14 -2.81
C ASP A 150 -1.39 7.33 -2.00
N GLY A 151 -0.88 8.54 -2.21
CA GLY A 151 -1.48 9.77 -1.72
C GLY A 151 -2.94 9.97 -2.15
N LEU A 152 -3.37 9.36 -3.27
CA LEU A 152 -4.75 9.39 -3.75
C LEU A 152 -5.64 8.31 -3.10
N TYR A 153 -5.07 7.38 -2.32
CA TYR A 153 -5.80 6.35 -1.59
C TYR A 153 -7.02 6.90 -0.82
N PRO A 154 -6.94 8.02 -0.08
CA PRO A 154 -8.06 8.55 0.69
C PRO A 154 -9.23 9.00 -0.20
N LEU A 155 -8.94 9.63 -1.34
CA LEU A 155 -9.94 10.08 -2.30
C LEU A 155 -10.65 8.89 -2.95
N LEU A 156 -9.86 7.92 -3.44
CA LEU A 156 -10.40 6.72 -4.08
C LEU A 156 -11.19 5.86 -3.09
N SER A 157 -10.73 5.77 -1.84
CA SER A 157 -11.46 5.10 -0.75
C SER A 157 -12.78 5.78 -0.43
N ALA A 158 -12.84 7.11 -0.36
CA ALA A 158 -14.08 7.85 -0.14
C ALA A 158 -15.09 7.58 -1.25
N ILE A 159 -14.65 7.66 -2.52
CA ILE A 159 -15.49 7.37 -3.69
C ILE A 159 -16.00 5.92 -3.65
N GLY A 160 -15.10 4.96 -3.42
CA GLY A 160 -15.45 3.54 -3.34
C GLY A 160 -16.46 3.25 -2.23
N LEU A 161 -16.25 3.80 -1.04
CA LEU A 161 -17.19 3.65 0.08
C LEU A 161 -18.55 4.29 -0.19
N ARG A 162 -18.61 5.44 -0.89
CA ARG A 162 -19.88 6.08 -1.31
C ARG A 162 -20.64 5.23 -2.32
N ILE A 163 -19.95 4.48 -3.17
CA ILE A 163 -20.60 3.56 -4.10
C ILE A 163 -21.11 2.33 -3.33
N VAL A 164 -20.27 1.72 -2.50
CA VAL A 164 -20.62 0.51 -1.74
C VAL A 164 -21.73 0.77 -0.73
N SER A 165 -21.78 1.95 -0.12
CA SER A 165 -22.82 2.32 0.86
C SER A 165 -24.24 2.30 0.29
N ARG A 166 -24.39 2.42 -1.05
CA ARG A 166 -25.68 2.26 -1.74
C ARG A 166 -26.21 0.83 -1.67
N TYR A 167 -25.33 -0.15 -1.52
CA TYR A 167 -25.66 -1.58 -1.53
C TYR A 167 -25.49 -2.24 -0.16
N VAL A 168 -24.65 -1.67 0.70
CA VAL A 168 -24.27 -2.26 1.99
C VAL A 168 -24.59 -1.31 3.13
N ARG A 169 -25.57 -1.68 3.96
CA ARG A 169 -25.95 -0.91 5.17
C ARG A 169 -24.80 -0.87 6.18
N GLY A 170 -24.68 0.25 6.90
CA GLY A 170 -23.68 0.42 7.98
C GLY A 170 -22.26 0.72 7.48
N VAL A 171 -22.10 1.09 6.22
CA VAL A 171 -20.85 1.62 5.68
C VAL A 171 -20.77 3.11 5.96
N VAL A 172 -19.71 3.54 6.63
CA VAL A 172 -19.35 4.96 6.76
C VAL A 172 -18.68 5.39 5.46
N ALA A 173 -19.25 6.40 4.80
CA ALA A 173 -18.75 6.99 3.57
C ALA A 173 -18.52 8.50 3.80
N PRO A 174 -17.26 8.95 3.95
CA PRO A 174 -16.91 10.36 4.13
C PRO A 174 -17.22 11.20 2.89
#